data_AF-A0A0Q4RSW5-F1
#
_entry.id   AF-A0A0Q4RSW5-F1
#
_cell.length_a   1.000
_cell.length_b   1.000
_cell.length_c   1.000
_cell.angle_alpha   90.00
_cell.angle_beta   90.00
_cell.angle_gamma   90.00
#
_symmetry.space_group_name_H-M   'P 1'
#
loop_
_entity.id
_entity.type
_entity.pdbx_description
1 polymer ?
#
loop_
_entity_poly.entity_id
_entity_poly.type
_entity_poly.pdbx_seq_one_letter_code
_entity_poly.pdbx_strand_id
1 'polypeptide(L)'
;MNAEEREVALQRMERAADEFYRSAVQIGNHPFIEFAGLMNEYITACRQAHAQGIDFSQCSKHNGMALPLHPVMSDYINEKLECIFTGAKVLDAEVAEAAFPPQ
;
A
#
# COMPACT_ATOMS: atom_id res chain seq x y z
N MET A 1 10.09 -8.03 -11.95
CA MET A 1 10.08 -6.88 -12.86
C MET A 1 11.47 -6.25 -12.91
N ASN A 2 11.97 -6.00 -14.11
CA ASN A 2 13.18 -5.18 -14.29
C ASN A 2 12.90 -3.69 -13.97
N ALA A 3 13.89 -2.82 -14.11
CA ALA A 3 13.72 -1.39 -13.78
C ALA A 3 12.68 -0.68 -14.68
N GLU A 4 12.72 -0.92 -15.99
CA GLU A 4 11.80 -0.29 -16.95
C GLU A 4 10.36 -0.76 -16.74
N GLU A 5 10.16 -2.06 -16.53
CA GLU A 5 8.86 -2.65 -16.22
C GLU A 5 8.25 -2.06 -14.94
N ARG A 6 9.08 -1.80 -13.91
CA ARG A 6 8.64 -1.16 -12.66
C ARG A 6 8.20 0.28 -12.89
N GLU A 7 8.94 1.05 -13.68
CA GLU A 7 8.56 2.43 -14.01
C GLU A 7 7.22 2.49 -14.76
N VAL A 8 7.04 1.62 -15.77
CA VAL A 8 5.77 1.50 -16.49
C VAL A 8 4.64 1.06 -15.54
N ALA A 9 4.90 0.12 -14.62
CA ALA A 9 3.92 -0.30 -13.63
C ALA A 9 3.50 0.86 -12.71
N LEU A 10 4.44 1.68 -12.23
CA LEU A 10 4.16 2.86 -11.40
C LEU A 10 3.23 3.85 -12.12
N GLN A 11 3.52 4.17 -13.39
CA GLN A 11 2.69 5.08 -14.19
C GLN A 11 1.26 4.53 -14.39
N ARG A 12 1.13 3.21 -14.59
CA ARG A 12 -0.18 2.56 -14.73
C ARG A 12 -0.95 2.53 -13.41
N MET A 13 -0.27 2.33 -12.29
CA MET A 13 -0.87 2.36 -10.96
C MET A 13 -1.41 3.76 -10.64
N GLU A 14 -0.65 4.82 -10.94
CA GLU A 14 -1.09 6.22 -10.75
C GLU A 14 -2.33 6.52 -11.58
N ARG A 15 -2.32 6.16 -12.86
CA ARG A 15 -3.49 6.33 -13.72
C ARG A 15 -4.72 5.61 -13.16
N ALA A 16 -4.55 4.38 -12.66
CA ALA A 16 -5.65 3.62 -12.07
C ALA A 16 -6.18 4.27 -10.78
N ALA A 17 -5.30 4.78 -9.92
CA ALA A 17 -5.67 5.48 -8.71
C ALA A 17 -6.44 6.79 -9.02
N ASP A 18 -6.00 7.53 -10.04
CA ASP A 18 -6.68 8.74 -10.53
C ASP A 18 -8.08 8.44 -11.09
N GLU A 19 -8.20 7.40 -11.92
CA GLU A 19 -9.48 6.96 -12.49
C GLU A 19 -10.46 6.52 -11.38
N PHE A 20 -9.96 5.79 -10.38
CA PHE A 20 -10.75 5.44 -9.20
C PHE A 20 -11.19 6.68 -8.43
N TYR A 21 -10.27 7.60 -8.11
CA TYR A 21 -10.58 8.80 -7.34
C TYR A 21 -11.69 9.63 -8.00
N ARG A 22 -11.55 9.90 -9.30
CA ARG A 22 -12.57 10.62 -10.08
C ARG A 22 -13.93 9.96 -10.00
N SER A 23 -13.97 8.64 -10.08
CA SER A 23 -15.21 7.86 -10.00
C SER A 23 -15.79 7.88 -8.59
N ALA A 24 -14.96 7.67 -7.57
CA ALA A 24 -15.36 7.61 -6.17
C ALA A 24 -15.91 8.95 -5.66
N VAL A 25 -15.32 10.07 -6.07
CA VAL A 25 -15.81 11.41 -5.70
C VAL A 25 -17.24 11.65 -6.19
N GLN A 26 -17.57 11.19 -7.41
CA GLN A 26 -18.93 11.34 -7.96
C GLN A 26 -19.98 10.50 -7.22
N ILE A 27 -19.55 9.42 -6.54
CA ILE A 27 -20.42 8.59 -5.71
C ILE A 27 -20.77 9.29 -4.39
N GLY A 28 -19.87 10.14 -3.87
CA GLY A 28 -20.08 10.88 -2.62
C GLY A 28 -19.96 10.05 -1.34
N ASN A 29 -19.41 8.83 -1.42
CA ASN A 29 -19.13 7.99 -0.25
C ASN A 29 -17.71 8.25 0.26
N HIS A 30 -17.58 9.06 1.31
CA HIS A 30 -16.28 9.50 1.85
C HIS A 30 -15.35 8.34 2.27
N PRO A 31 -15.77 7.36 3.10
CA PRO A 31 -14.97 6.15 3.34
C PRO A 31 -14.49 5.45 2.07
N PHE A 32 -15.32 5.38 1.02
CA PHE A 32 -14.91 4.77 -0.24
C PHE A 32 -13.85 5.60 -1.00
N ILE A 33 -13.90 6.93 -0.88
CA ILE A 33 -12.90 7.84 -1.46
C ILE A 33 -11.53 7.65 -0.80
N GLU A 34 -11.48 7.33 0.51
CA GLU A 34 -10.21 7.15 1.24
C GLU A 34 -9.34 6.00 0.70
N PHE A 35 -9.93 5.02 -0.02
CA PHE A 35 -9.15 4.02 -0.74
C PHE A 35 -8.22 4.64 -1.80
N ALA A 36 -8.59 5.78 -2.40
CA ALA A 36 -7.69 6.53 -3.28
C ALA A 36 -6.44 7.00 -2.54
N GLY A 37 -6.61 7.47 -1.30
CA GLY A 37 -5.50 7.84 -0.41
C GLY A 37 -4.57 6.67 -0.13
N LEU A 38 -5.14 5.50 0.19
CA LEU A 38 -4.36 4.27 0.40
C LEU A 38 -3.59 3.84 -0.85
N MET A 39 -4.21 3.90 -2.03
CA MET A 39 -3.54 3.57 -3.29
C MET A 39 -2.35 4.49 -3.55
N ASN A 40 -2.51 5.80 -3.36
CA ASN A 40 -1.45 6.78 -3.57
C ASN A 40 -0.29 6.61 -2.57
N GLU A 41 -0.59 6.28 -1.32
CA GLU A 41 0.45 6.02 -0.32
C GLU A 41 1.23 4.74 -0.66
N TYR A 42 0.54 3.68 -1.11
CA TYR A 42 1.19 2.47 -1.60
C TYR A 42 2.07 2.74 -2.84
N ILE A 43 1.59 3.54 -3.80
CA ILE A 43 2.39 3.95 -4.97
C ILE A 43 3.65 4.70 -4.53
N THR A 44 3.55 5.59 -3.55
CA THR A 44 4.70 6.32 -3.00
C THR A 44 5.74 5.36 -2.43
N ALA A 45 5.30 4.31 -1.71
CA ALA A 45 6.19 3.29 -1.17
C ALA A 45 6.87 2.49 -2.30
N CYS A 46 6.11 2.13 -3.33
CA CYS A 46 6.65 1.47 -4.52
C CYS A 46 7.67 2.33 -5.27
N ARG A 47 7.48 3.67 -5.34
CA ARG A 47 8.47 4.60 -5.91
C ARG A 47 9.77 4.60 -5.10
N GLN A 48 9.68 4.60 -3.77
CA GLN A 48 10.86 4.51 -2.89
C GLN A 48 11.59 3.17 -3.06
N ALA A 49 10.84 2.06 -3.07
CA ALA A 49 11.39 0.74 -3.33
C ALA A 49 12.08 0.67 -4.70
N HIS A 50 11.44 1.21 -5.74
CA HIS A 50 11.99 1.27 -7.09
C HIS A 50 13.33 2.02 -7.12
N ALA A 51 13.41 3.21 -6.49
CA ALA A 51 14.62 4.01 -6.39
C ALA A 51 15.78 3.29 -5.66
N GLN A 52 15.45 2.34 -4.78
CA GLN A 52 16.42 1.48 -4.09
C GLN A 52 16.77 0.20 -4.87
N GLY A 53 16.24 0.05 -6.09
CA GLY A 53 16.44 -1.16 -6.89
C GLY A 53 15.58 -2.36 -6.45
N ILE A 54 14.64 -2.17 -5.51
CA ILE A 54 13.76 -3.23 -5.00
C ILE A 54 12.58 -3.45 -5.94
N ASP A 55 12.30 -4.70 -6.28
CA ASP A 55 11.11 -5.08 -7.03
C ASP A 55 9.89 -5.18 -6.12
N PHE A 56 9.13 -4.08 -6.05
CA PHE A 56 7.92 -3.99 -5.23
C PHE A 56 6.85 -5.03 -5.59
N SER A 57 6.87 -5.61 -6.81
CA SER A 57 5.94 -6.69 -7.17
C SER A 57 6.21 -8.00 -6.40
N GLN A 58 7.40 -8.11 -5.80
CA GLN A 58 7.80 -9.25 -4.98
C GLN A 58 7.67 -8.96 -3.49
N CYS A 59 7.40 -7.72 -3.09
CA CYS A 59 7.20 -7.34 -1.69
C CYS A 59 5.84 -7.89 -1.19
N SER A 60 5.89 -9.03 -0.51
CA SER A 60 4.73 -9.65 0.11
C SER A 60 5.14 -10.53 1.30
N LYS A 61 4.19 -10.78 2.21
CA LYS A 61 4.37 -11.75 3.31
C LYS A 61 4.79 -13.13 2.79
N HIS A 62 4.23 -13.55 1.64
CA HIS A 62 4.50 -14.87 1.05
C HIS A 62 5.94 -15.02 0.55
N ASN A 63 6.56 -13.91 0.16
CA ASN A 63 7.93 -13.89 -0.34
C ASN A 63 8.94 -13.42 0.73
N GLY A 64 8.47 -13.15 1.95
CA GLY A 64 9.32 -12.66 3.06
C GLY A 64 9.92 -11.27 2.83
N MET A 65 9.50 -10.55 1.79
CA MET A 65 10.05 -9.24 1.44
C MET A 65 9.05 -8.15 1.83
N ALA A 66 9.42 -7.34 2.81
CA ALA A 66 8.61 -6.19 3.21
C ALA A 66 8.81 -5.04 2.21
N LEU A 67 7.71 -4.34 1.90
CA LEU A 67 7.81 -3.06 1.20
C LEU A 67 8.36 -2.03 2.19
N PRO A 68 9.42 -1.27 1.85
CA PRO A 68 9.93 -0.24 2.73
C PRO A 68 8.89 0.87 2.88
N LEU A 69 8.48 1.12 4.12
CA LEU A 69 7.57 2.21 4.49
C LEU A 69 8.29 3.15 5.43
N HIS A 70 8.25 4.45 5.14
CA HIS A 70 8.67 5.47 6.09
C HIS A 70 7.62 5.56 7.22
N PRO A 71 8.01 5.81 8.48
CA PRO A 71 7.06 5.84 9.61
C PRO A 71 5.83 6.73 9.39
N VAL A 72 6.03 7.92 8.81
CA VAL A 72 4.93 8.85 8.48
C VAL A 72 3.92 8.25 7.50
N MET A 73 4.36 7.38 6.59
CA MET A 73 3.46 6.67 5.67
C MET A 73 2.60 5.67 6.44
N SER A 74 3.17 5.00 7.44
CA SER A 74 2.42 4.09 8.31
C SER A 74 1.34 4.84 9.08
N ASP A 75 1.64 6.02 9.60
CA ASP A 75 0.66 6.86 10.32
C ASP A 75 -0.48 7.28 9.38
N TYR A 76 -0.15 7.71 8.16
CA TYR A 76 -1.16 8.09 7.16
C TYR A 76 -2.02 6.89 6.72
N ILE A 77 -1.42 5.72 6.48
CA ILE A 77 -2.16 4.49 6.17
C ILE A 77 -3.13 4.13 7.31
N ASN A 78 -2.68 4.23 8.55
CA ASN A 78 -3.51 3.95 9.72
C ASN A 78 -4.69 4.93 9.83
N GLU A 79 -4.46 6.23 9.63
CA GLU A 79 -5.53 7.25 9.61
C GLU A 79 -6.59 6.90 8.55
N LYS A 80 -6.16 6.56 7.33
CA LYS A 80 -7.07 6.19 6.25
C LYS A 80 -7.88 4.92 6.56
N LEU A 81 -7.21 3.89 7.10
CA LEU A 81 -7.89 2.66 7.51
C LEU A 81 -8.90 2.91 8.64
N GLU A 82 -8.59 3.81 9.57
CA GLU A 82 -9.51 4.22 10.63
C GLU A 82 -10.73 4.98 10.08
N CYS A 83 -10.54 5.83 9.07
CA CYS A 83 -11.64 6.47 8.35
C CYS A 83 -12.55 5.47 7.61
N ILE A 84 -11.98 4.39 7.05
CA ILE A 84 -12.73 3.40 6.27
C ILE A 84 -13.51 2.43 7.16
N PHE A 85 -12.84 1.91 8.20
CA PHE A 85 -13.32 0.73 8.95
C PHE A 85 -13.58 1.02 10.44
N THR A 86 -13.42 2.26 10.89
CA THR A 86 -13.68 2.78 12.24
C THR A 86 -13.92 1.72 13.32
N GLY A 87 -12.90 1.42 14.12
CA GLY A 87 -13.01 0.50 15.26
C GLY A 87 -13.08 -0.99 14.90
N ALA A 88 -13.12 -1.36 13.61
CA ALA A 88 -12.92 -2.74 13.20
C ALA A 88 -11.43 -3.11 13.26
N LYS A 89 -11.14 -4.31 13.78
CA LYS A 89 -9.79 -4.89 13.70
C LYS A 89 -9.56 -5.38 12.27
N VAL A 90 -8.68 -4.70 11.53
CA VAL A 90 -8.30 -5.09 10.16
C VAL A 90 -7.05 -5.99 10.17
N LEU A 91 -6.18 -5.87 11.18
CA LEU A 91 -4.98 -6.68 11.35
C LEU A 91 -4.92 -7.20 12.80
N ASP A 92 -4.85 -8.52 12.98
CA ASP A 92 -4.46 -9.12 14.27
C ASP A 92 -2.93 -9.23 14.32
N ALA A 93 -2.32 -8.50 15.27
CA ALA A 93 -0.87 -8.49 15.47
C ALA A 93 -0.31 -9.84 16.00
N GLU A 94 -1.17 -10.78 16.40
CA GLU A 94 -0.77 -12.04 17.07
C GLU A 94 -0.21 -13.13 16.13
N VAL A 95 -0.16 -12.91 14.80
CA VAL A 95 0.35 -13.92 13.84
C VAL A 95 1.78 -13.64 13.34
N ALA A 96 2.47 -12.64 13.91
CA ALA A 96 3.83 -12.28 13.48
C ALA A 96 4.94 -13.12 14.15
N GLU A 97 4.70 -13.69 15.34
CA GLU A 97 5.75 -14.33 16.15
C GLU A 97 5.93 -15.83 15.89
N ALA A 98 4.98 -16.49 15.23
CA ALA A 98 5.01 -17.95 15.03
C ALA A 98 5.85 -18.44 13.83
N ALA A 99 6.49 -17.54 13.06
CA ALA A 99 7.13 -17.90 11.79
C ALA A 99 8.65 -18.19 11.88
N PHE A 100 9.31 -17.98 13.03
CA PHE A 100 10.74 -18.31 13.20
C PHE A 100 11.05 -18.81 14.62
N PRO A 101 11.00 -20.13 14.88
CA PRO A 101 11.62 -20.66 16.09
C PRO A 101 13.16 -20.54 15.99
N PRO A 102 13.86 -20.17 17.08
CA PRO A 102 15.32 -20.23 17.12
C PRO A 102 15.81 -21.68 17.00
N GLN A 103 16.93 -21.87 16.32
CA GLN A 103 17.60 -23.16 16.10
C GLN A 103 18.21 -23.73 17.38
#